data_AF-A0A2V6IYX1-F1
#
_entry.id   AF-A0A2V6IYX1-F1
#
_cell.length_a   1.000
_cell.length_b   1.000
_cell.length_c   1.000
_cell.angle_alpha   90.00
_cell.angle_beta   90.00
_cell.angle_gamma   90.00
#
_symmetry.space_group_name_H-M   'P 1'
#
loop_
_entity.id
_entity.type
_entity.pdbx_description
1 polymer ?
#
loop_
_entity_poly.entity_id
_entity_poly.type
_entity_poly.pdbx_seq_one_letter_code
_entity_poly.pdbx_strand_id
1 'polypeptide(L)'
;MFSIGKIFGHDEKFYDLLEASAQQADSSVHHLIDLLAKLEKSESTSDLAAFAESRREDKRITQQLTEELSKTFITPLEREDIQALAATLYKIPKTVEKIGERLLICPEDLHGHNFRRQVELLDQAAEVV
;
A
#
# COMPACT_ATOMS: atom_id res chain seq x y z
N MET A 1 5.54 30.04 -23.67
CA MET A 1 6.50 30.38 -22.60
C MET A 1 6.85 29.11 -21.84
N PHE A 2 8.09 28.64 -21.96
CA PHE A 2 8.60 27.54 -21.14
C PHE A 2 8.98 28.11 -19.77
N SER A 3 8.26 27.71 -18.72
CA SER A 3 8.60 28.10 -17.34
C SER A 3 9.51 27.02 -16.75
N ILE A 4 10.71 27.41 -16.36
CA ILE A 4 11.69 26.54 -15.70
C ILE A 4 11.08 25.90 -14.43
N GLY A 5 10.23 26.63 -13.69
CA GLY A 5 9.52 26.08 -12.53
C GLY A 5 8.52 24.96 -12.87
N LYS A 6 7.98 24.90 -14.10
CA LYS A 6 7.12 23.79 -14.55
C LYS A 6 7.92 22.52 -14.86
N ILE A 7 9.21 22.67 -15.17
CA ILE A 7 10.14 21.58 -15.49
C ILE A 7 10.70 20.99 -14.19
N PHE A 8 11.05 21.81 -13.20
CA PHE A 8 11.58 21.35 -11.90
C PHE A 8 10.50 20.95 -10.89
N GLY A 9 9.26 21.47 -10.99
CA GLY A 9 8.16 21.08 -10.09
C GLY A 9 7.53 19.70 -10.37
N HIS A 10 7.93 19.01 -11.45
CA HIS A 10 7.48 17.63 -11.70
C HIS A 10 8.19 16.61 -10.81
N ASP A 11 9.40 16.93 -10.33
CA ASP A 11 10.20 16.02 -9.53
C ASP A 11 9.53 15.73 -8.18
N GLU A 12 9.01 16.76 -7.51
CA GLU A 12 8.24 16.64 -6.25
C GLU A 12 7.03 15.71 -6.43
N LYS A 13 6.33 15.82 -7.55
CA LYS A 13 5.12 15.02 -7.79
C LYS A 13 5.38 13.51 -7.83
N PHE A 14 6.54 13.06 -8.34
CA PHE A 14 6.87 11.64 -8.31
C PHE A 14 7.12 11.16 -6.89
N TYR A 15 7.82 11.96 -6.08
CA TYR A 15 8.05 11.65 -4.68
C TYR A 15 6.74 11.64 -3.88
N ASP A 16 5.88 12.64 -4.06
CA ASP A 16 4.57 12.71 -3.41
C ASP A 16 3.70 11.49 -3.72
N LEU A 17 3.71 11.02 -4.98
CA LEU A 17 2.95 9.83 -5.38
C LEU A 17 3.54 8.54 -4.79
N LEU A 18 4.88 8.44 -4.71
CA LEU A 18 5.53 7.29 -4.08
C LEU A 18 5.26 7.26 -2.57
N GLU A 19 5.37 8.39 -1.89
CA GLU A 19 5.06 8.54 -0.46
C GLU A 19 3.58 8.24 -0.17
N ALA A 20 2.68 8.72 -1.01
CA ALA A 20 1.26 8.38 -0.89
C ALA A 20 1.00 6.88 -1.07
N SER A 21 1.70 6.21 -2.00
CA SER A 21 1.62 4.75 -2.19
C SER A 21 2.18 3.99 -0.99
N ALA A 22 3.32 4.43 -0.43
CA ALA A 22 3.89 3.88 0.80
C ALA A 22 2.92 4.03 1.98
N GLN A 23 2.26 5.18 2.13
CA GLN A 23 1.24 5.38 3.16
C GLN A 23 0.04 4.44 3.00
N GLN A 24 -0.38 4.11 1.77
CA GLN A 24 -1.44 3.10 1.55
C GLN A 24 -0.96 1.70 1.92
N ALA A 25 0.30 1.37 1.64
CA ALA A 25 0.90 0.11 2.07
C ALA A 25 0.91 -0.02 3.60
N ASP A 26 1.40 1.00 4.30
CA ASP A 26 1.40 1.08 5.77
C ASP A 26 -0.01 0.98 6.38
N SER A 27 -0.95 1.78 5.86
CA SER A 27 -2.34 1.77 6.33
C SER A 27 -2.99 0.40 6.17
N SER A 28 -2.69 -0.31 5.06
CA SER A 28 -3.21 -1.66 4.84
C SER A 28 -2.71 -2.67 5.88
N VAL A 29 -1.45 -2.55 6.31
CA VAL A 29 -0.86 -3.41 7.35
C VAL A 29 -1.51 -3.15 8.70
N HIS A 30 -1.76 -1.88 9.04
CA HIS A 30 -2.52 -1.50 10.23
C HIS A 30 -3.94 -2.09 10.23
N HIS A 31 -4.62 -2.10 9.09
CA HIS A 31 -5.92 -2.78 8.97
C HIS A 31 -5.82 -4.30 9.25
N LEU A 32 -4.73 -4.95 8.87
CA LEU A 32 -4.49 -6.36 9.16
C LEU A 32 -4.24 -6.61 10.64
N ILE A 33 -3.46 -5.74 11.31
CA ILE A 33 -3.24 -5.76 12.76
C ILE A 33 -4.58 -5.68 13.48
N ASP A 34 -5.41 -4.71 13.11
CA ASP A 34 -6.73 -4.49 13.70
C ASP A 34 -7.66 -5.69 13.50
N LEU A 35 -7.65 -6.28 12.30
CA LEU A 35 -8.45 -7.47 11.99
C LEU A 35 -8.06 -8.63 12.91
N LEU A 36 -6.77 -8.92 13.04
CA LEU A 36 -6.30 -10.03 13.88
C LEU A 36 -6.61 -9.79 15.36
N ALA A 37 -6.46 -8.56 15.86
CA ALA A 37 -6.82 -8.22 17.23
C ALA A 37 -8.32 -8.41 17.52
N LYS A 38 -9.20 -8.13 16.53
CA LYS A 38 -10.64 -8.38 16.64
C LYS A 38 -10.98 -9.88 16.61
N LEU A 39 -10.31 -10.64 15.74
CA LEU A 39 -10.47 -12.10 15.66
C LEU A 39 -10.07 -12.78 16.98
N GLU A 40 -8.96 -12.36 17.60
CA GLU A 40 -8.54 -12.87 18.92
C GLU A 40 -9.60 -12.65 20.01
N LYS A 41 -10.33 -11.54 19.93
CA LYS A 41 -11.40 -11.19 20.89
C LYS A 41 -12.77 -11.76 20.52
N SER A 42 -12.89 -12.48 19.40
CA SER A 42 -14.17 -12.96 18.86
C SER A 42 -15.19 -11.82 18.65
N GLU A 43 -14.72 -10.62 18.31
CA GLU A 43 -15.57 -9.49 17.95
C GLU A 43 -16.11 -9.63 16.52
N SER A 44 -17.24 -8.97 16.19
CA SER A 44 -17.79 -9.07 14.83
C SER A 44 -16.82 -8.45 13.82
N THR A 45 -16.24 -9.27 12.97
CA THR A 45 -15.31 -8.84 11.91
C THR A 45 -16.06 -8.69 10.60
N SER A 46 -16.60 -7.50 10.31
CA SER A 46 -17.42 -7.30 9.12
C SER A 46 -16.86 -6.33 8.08
N ASP A 47 -15.72 -5.68 8.32
CA ASP A 47 -15.32 -4.58 7.44
C ASP A 47 -14.03 -4.86 6.68
N LEU A 48 -14.20 -5.47 5.49
CA LEU A 48 -13.16 -5.55 4.46
C LEU A 48 -13.03 -4.25 3.66
N ALA A 49 -13.92 -3.26 3.84
CA ALA A 49 -13.93 -2.07 3.02
C ALA A 49 -12.63 -1.27 3.19
N ALA A 50 -12.04 -1.25 4.39
CA ALA A 50 -10.78 -0.58 4.66
C ALA A 50 -9.61 -1.13 3.81
N PHE A 51 -9.50 -2.46 3.68
CA PHE A 51 -8.50 -3.09 2.81
C PHE A 51 -8.73 -2.76 1.33
N ALA A 52 -9.99 -2.89 0.89
CA ALA A 52 -10.39 -2.62 -0.48
C ALA A 52 -10.18 -1.15 -0.86
N GLU A 53 -10.41 -0.22 0.08
CA GLU A 53 -10.16 1.20 -0.08
C GLU A 53 -8.68 1.49 -0.25
N SER A 54 -7.83 1.03 0.68
CA SER A 54 -6.37 1.21 0.59
C SER A 54 -5.82 0.69 -0.74
N ARG A 55 -6.24 -0.50 -1.17
CA ARG A 55 -5.80 -1.12 -2.42
C ARG A 55 -6.33 -0.40 -3.66
N ARG A 56 -7.54 0.17 -3.62
CA ARG A 56 -8.09 0.97 -4.73
C ARG A 56 -7.37 2.31 -4.86
N GLU A 57 -7.08 2.96 -3.74
CA GLU A 57 -6.38 4.24 -3.74
C GLU A 57 -4.95 4.08 -4.22
N ASP A 58 -4.22 3.05 -3.76
CA ASP A 58 -2.88 2.77 -4.27
C ASP A 58 -2.88 2.44 -5.78
N LYS A 59 -3.90 1.71 -6.25
CA LYS A 59 -4.07 1.48 -7.69
C LYS A 59 -4.24 2.79 -8.46
N ARG A 60 -4.99 3.76 -7.91
CA ARG A 60 -5.20 5.09 -8.51
C ARG A 60 -3.88 5.87 -8.54
N ILE A 61 -3.13 5.86 -7.44
CA ILE A 61 -1.82 6.50 -7.32
C ILE A 61 -0.84 5.91 -8.33
N THR A 62 -0.72 4.59 -8.40
CA THR A 62 0.16 3.88 -9.35
C THR A 62 -0.20 4.19 -10.80
N GLN A 63 -1.50 4.27 -11.13
CA GLN A 63 -1.95 4.68 -12.46
C GLN A 63 -1.54 6.12 -12.76
N GLN A 64 -1.77 7.04 -11.83
CA GLN A 64 -1.40 8.45 -11.97
C GLN A 64 0.12 8.59 -12.19
N LEU A 65 0.94 7.90 -11.40
CA LEU A 65 2.40 7.88 -11.55
C LEU A 65 2.83 7.37 -12.93
N THR A 66 2.21 6.30 -13.41
CA THR A 66 2.49 5.74 -14.76
C THR A 66 2.15 6.74 -15.87
N GLU A 67 1.04 7.47 -15.72
CA GLU A 67 0.65 8.52 -16.66
C GLU A 67 1.60 9.71 -16.64
N GLU A 68 2.08 10.13 -15.46
CA GLU A 68 3.06 11.20 -15.32
C GLU A 68 4.41 10.82 -15.95
N LEU A 69 4.88 9.58 -15.73
CA LEU A 69 6.11 9.07 -16.36
C LEU A 69 5.99 9.05 -17.89
N SER A 70 4.80 8.79 -18.42
CA SER A 70 4.52 8.79 -19.87
C SER A 70 4.51 10.20 -20.47
N LYS A 71 4.17 11.22 -19.68
CA LYS A 71 4.06 12.63 -20.11
C LYS A 71 5.33 13.44 -19.83
N THR A 72 6.24 12.92 -19.02
CA THR A 72 7.40 13.65 -18.51
C THR A 72 8.68 13.16 -19.18
N PHE A 73 9.39 14.06 -19.84
CA PHE A 73 10.65 13.73 -20.54
C PHE A 73 11.86 13.61 -19.61
N ILE A 74 11.94 14.48 -18.59
CA ILE A 74 13.03 14.51 -17.61
C ILE A 74 12.46 14.05 -16.26
N THR A 75 12.98 12.96 -15.71
CA THR A 75 12.58 12.42 -14.41
C THR A 75 13.69 12.61 -13.38
N PRO A 76 13.37 12.67 -12.07
CA PRO A 76 14.37 12.90 -11.03
C PRO A 76 15.27 11.68 -10.78
N LEU A 77 14.80 10.49 -11.13
CA LEU A 77 15.50 9.21 -11.08
C LEU A 77 15.26 8.44 -12.39
N GLU A 78 15.88 7.27 -12.55
CA GLU A 78 15.58 6.39 -13.69
C GLU A 78 14.10 6.01 -13.69
N ARG A 79 13.46 6.14 -14.86
CA ARG A 79 12.02 5.95 -15.03
C ARG A 79 11.60 4.53 -14.64
N GLU A 80 12.43 3.57 -15.02
CA GLU A 80 12.25 2.15 -14.74
C GLU A 80 12.24 1.88 -13.24
N ASP A 81 13.12 2.54 -12.48
CA ASP A 81 13.20 2.40 -11.03
C ASP A 81 11.97 3.00 -10.32
N ILE A 82 11.53 4.19 -10.75
CA ILE A 82 10.31 4.81 -10.21
C ILE A 82 9.10 3.89 -10.46
N GLN A 83 8.97 3.34 -11.66
CA GLN A 83 7.88 2.43 -12.01
C GLN A 83 7.97 1.11 -11.23
N ALA A 84 9.17 0.55 -11.06
CA ALA A 84 9.41 -0.69 -10.33
C ALA A 84 9.09 -0.53 -8.83
N LEU A 85 9.47 0.61 -8.25
CA LEU A 85 9.16 0.94 -6.86
C LEU A 85 7.65 1.08 -6.65
N ALA A 86 6.97 1.88 -7.47
CA ALA A 86 5.51 2.04 -7.41
C ALA A 86 4.78 0.69 -7.56
N ALA A 87 5.22 -0.14 -8.50
CA ALA A 87 4.66 -1.49 -8.69
C ALA A 87 4.93 -2.44 -7.51
N THR A 88 5.98 -2.19 -6.73
CA THR A 88 6.33 -2.98 -5.55
C THR A 88 5.51 -2.53 -4.35
N LEU A 89 5.39 -1.22 -4.12
CA LEU A 89 4.51 -0.64 -3.11
C LEU A 89 3.06 -1.12 -3.28
N TYR A 90 2.50 -0.99 -4.49
CA TYR A 90 1.15 -1.47 -4.81
C TYR A 90 0.90 -2.97 -4.52
N LYS A 91 1.94 -3.81 -4.56
CA LYS A 91 1.77 -5.24 -4.24
C LYS A 91 1.50 -5.47 -2.76
N ILE A 92 1.90 -4.55 -1.87
CA ILE A 92 1.73 -4.69 -0.43
C ILE A 92 0.24 -4.66 -0.06
N PRO A 93 -0.54 -3.58 -0.29
CA PRO A 93 -1.96 -3.56 0.08
C PRO A 93 -2.76 -4.61 -0.68
N LYS A 94 -2.39 -4.94 -1.92
CA LYS A 94 -3.01 -6.05 -2.66
C LYS A 94 -2.77 -7.42 -2.02
N THR A 95 -1.62 -7.64 -1.41
CA THR A 95 -1.31 -8.90 -0.73
C THR A 95 -1.97 -8.94 0.63
N VAL A 96 -1.97 -7.82 1.35
CA VAL A 96 -2.62 -7.68 2.66
C VAL A 96 -4.13 -7.85 2.56
N GLU A 97 -4.80 -7.25 1.57
CA GLU A 97 -6.23 -7.46 1.26
C GLU A 97 -6.54 -8.96 1.12
N LYS A 98 -5.75 -9.69 0.33
CA LYS A 98 -5.92 -11.15 0.14
C LYS A 98 -5.71 -11.96 1.42
N ILE A 99 -4.81 -11.51 2.30
CA ILE A 99 -4.62 -12.16 3.60
C ILE A 99 -5.87 -11.95 4.46
N GLY A 100 -6.34 -10.71 4.57
CA GLY A 100 -7.56 -10.37 5.31
C GLY A 100 -8.79 -11.14 4.81
N GLU A 101 -9.00 -11.18 3.49
CA GLU A 101 -10.06 -11.97 2.85
C GLU A 101 -9.99 -13.45 3.27
N ARG A 102 -8.81 -14.06 3.25
CA ARG A 102 -8.63 -15.48 3.59
C ARG A 102 -8.87 -15.77 5.08
N LEU A 103 -8.43 -14.87 5.96
CA LEU A 103 -8.65 -15.02 7.40
C LEU A 103 -10.15 -15.01 7.74
N LEU A 104 -10.96 -14.24 7.00
CA LEU A 104 -12.40 -14.16 7.19
C LEU A 104 -13.19 -15.33 6.59
N ILE A 105 -12.61 -16.13 5.69
CA ILE A 105 -13.28 -17.32 5.13
C ILE A 105 -13.40 -18.42 6.19
N CYS A 106 -12.35 -18.67 6.97
CA CYS A 106 -12.30 -19.70 8.01
C CYS A 106 -11.73 -19.14 9.32
N PRO A 107 -12.44 -18.24 10.03
CA PRO A 107 -11.93 -17.65 11.26
C PRO A 107 -11.78 -18.68 12.39
N GLU A 108 -12.60 -19.73 12.40
CA GLU A 108 -12.55 -20.79 13.41
C GLU A 108 -11.26 -21.62 13.34
N ASP A 109 -10.71 -21.81 12.14
CA ASP A 109 -9.45 -22.56 11.93
C ASP A 109 -8.22 -21.80 12.45
N LEU A 110 -8.37 -20.52 12.80
CA LEU A 110 -7.31 -19.69 13.37
C LEU A 110 -7.17 -19.88 14.90
N HIS A 111 -8.15 -20.52 15.55
CA HIS A 111 -8.10 -20.75 17.00
C HIS A 111 -6.86 -21.55 17.40
N GLY A 112 -6.06 -20.99 18.31
CA GLY A 112 -4.81 -21.61 18.80
C GLY A 112 -3.57 -21.33 17.93
N HIS A 113 -3.73 -20.66 16.79
CA HIS A 113 -2.60 -20.17 15.99
C HIS A 113 -2.29 -18.71 16.32
N ASN A 114 -1.00 -18.39 16.43
CA ASN A 114 -0.52 -17.04 16.73
C ASN A 114 0.22 -16.47 15.52
N PHE A 115 -0.28 -15.35 14.99
CA PHE A 115 0.31 -14.63 13.85
C PHE A 115 0.98 -13.31 14.25
N ARG A 116 1.07 -13.03 15.55
CA ARG A 116 1.60 -11.77 16.09
C ARG A 116 2.98 -11.45 15.58
N ARG A 117 3.89 -12.44 15.58
CA ARG A 117 5.27 -12.23 15.15
C ARG A 117 5.37 -11.86 13.66
N GLN A 118 4.58 -12.50 12.82
CA GLN A 118 4.55 -12.25 11.37
C GLN A 118 4.04 -10.84 11.09
N VAL A 119 3.04 -10.41 11.86
CA VAL A 119 2.43 -9.09 11.72
C VAL A 119 3.34 -8.00 12.26
N GLU A 120 4.00 -8.20 13.41
CA GLU A 120 5.03 -7.28 13.92
C GLU A 120 6.18 -7.08 12.92
N LEU A 121 6.60 -8.14 12.23
CA LEU A 121 7.62 -8.04 11.18
C LEU A 121 7.11 -7.32 9.94
N LEU A 122 5.83 -7.50 9.60
CA LEU A 122 5.21 -6.81 8.46
C LEU A 122 5.04 -5.32 8.74
N ASP A 123 4.65 -4.97 9.96
CA ASP A 123 4.50 -3.60 10.46
C ASP A 123 5.84 -2.85 10.42
N GLN A 124 6.88 -3.42 11.04
CA GLN A 124 8.24 -2.88 10.97
C GLN A 124 8.76 -2.76 9.54
N ALA A 125 8.38 -3.68 8.66
CA ALA A 125 8.78 -3.64 7.26
C ALA A 125 8.02 -2.58 6.46
N ALA A 126 6.81 -2.17 6.88
CA ALA A 126 6.04 -1.13 6.24
C ALA A 126 6.46 0.27 6.71
N GLU A 127 6.82 0.44 7.99
CA GLU A 127 7.31 1.71 8.55
C GLU A 127 8.64 2.20 7.92
N VAL A 128 9.40 1.31 7.29
CA VAL A 128 10.72 1.63 6.71
C VAL A 128 10.66 2.00 5.23
N VAL A 129 9.49 1.96 4.60
CA VAL A 129 9.30 2.25 3.17
C VAL A 129 8.68 3.62 2.99
#